data_AF-A0A962HEM6-F1
#
_entry.id   AF-A0A962HEM6-F1
#
_cell.length_a   1.000
_cell.length_b   1.000
_cell.length_c   1.000
_cell.angle_alpha   90.00
_cell.angle_beta   90.00
_cell.angle_gamma   90.00
#
_symmetry.space_group_name_H-M   'P 1'
#
loop_
_entity.id
_entity.type
_entity.pdbx_description
1 polymer ?
#
loop_
_entity_poly.entity_id
_entity_poly.type
_entity_poly.pdbx_seq_one_letter_code
_entity_poly.pdbx_strand_id
1 'polypeptide(L)'
;EKRKIIGPCSNGGGGLGFASSHDDEAEAEEPVSQPSAGRNNIAVKTVEPQKLYYAVYTMAPDEMNDKVVQAAVKMGINIVKSGGKIAGPMPFIFDEIPAENARELTFKLAFPVSGRPSSAGQYRLKRDKDFKCAYRLFEGKQEDMQGFSRQFFEEVIAAGYELSGEIRQVTDKDATLGQTTLKMELQIGIK
;
A
#
# COMPACT_ATOMS: atom_id res chain seq x y z
N GLU A 1 -58.82 8.29 -9.04
CA GLU A 1 -58.32 8.55 -10.40
C GLU A 1 -57.50 7.37 -10.90
N LYS A 2 -57.82 6.88 -12.10
CA LYS A 2 -57.11 5.82 -12.82
C LYS A 2 -56.12 6.47 -13.78
N ARG A 3 -54.89 5.96 -13.89
CA ARG A 3 -54.29 5.49 -15.15
C ARG A 3 -52.91 4.86 -14.95
N LYS A 4 -52.92 3.54 -15.13
CA LYS A 4 -51.86 2.64 -15.58
C LYS A 4 -51.54 2.95 -17.05
N ILE A 5 -50.29 2.78 -17.50
CA ILE A 5 -49.91 2.15 -18.77
C ILE A 5 -48.46 1.68 -18.67
N ILE A 6 -48.30 0.38 -18.87
CA ILE A 6 -47.09 -0.40 -19.14
C ILE A 6 -47.09 -0.59 -20.66
N GLY A 7 -45.92 -0.57 -21.32
CA GLY A 7 -45.84 -1.15 -22.66
C GLY A 7 -44.44 -1.13 -23.28
N PRO A 8 -44.01 -2.20 -23.98
CA PRO A 8 -42.62 -2.53 -24.27
C PRO A 8 -42.25 -2.27 -25.75
N CYS A 9 -40.95 -2.34 -26.08
CA CYS A 9 -40.50 -2.58 -27.45
C CYS A 9 -39.55 -3.78 -27.51
N SER A 10 -40.07 -4.89 -28.01
CA SER A 10 -39.33 -5.99 -28.64
C SER A 10 -39.50 -5.89 -30.16
N ASN A 11 -38.43 -6.19 -30.90
CA ASN A 11 -38.34 -6.93 -32.17
C ASN A 11 -37.00 -6.56 -32.83
N GLY A 12 -36.21 -7.46 -33.42
CA GLY A 12 -36.48 -8.81 -33.89
C GLY A 12 -35.95 -8.94 -35.34
N GLY A 13 -35.26 -10.05 -35.64
CA GLY A 13 -34.80 -10.46 -36.98
C GLY A 13 -33.28 -10.38 -37.13
N GLY A 14 -32.52 -11.45 -37.42
CA GLY A 14 -32.82 -12.69 -38.12
C GLY A 14 -32.09 -12.67 -39.48
N GLY A 15 -31.10 -13.55 -39.68
CA GLY A 15 -30.39 -13.68 -40.96
C GLY A 15 -29.24 -14.68 -40.90
N LEU A 16 -29.44 -15.82 -41.56
CA LEU A 16 -28.54 -16.97 -41.69
C LEU A 16 -27.52 -16.80 -42.84
N GLY A 17 -26.38 -17.49 -42.70
CA GLY A 17 -25.66 -18.16 -43.80
C GLY A 17 -24.55 -17.37 -44.50
N PHE A 18 -23.31 -17.88 -44.49
CA PHE A 18 -22.74 -18.69 -45.58
C PHE A 18 -21.29 -19.08 -45.23
N ALA A 19 -20.93 -20.32 -45.54
CA ALA A 19 -19.58 -20.84 -45.47
C ALA A 19 -18.75 -20.36 -46.67
N SER A 20 -17.45 -20.15 -46.47
CA SER A 20 -16.45 -20.46 -47.47
C SER A 20 -15.10 -20.71 -46.80
N SER A 21 -14.57 -21.90 -47.04
CA SER A 21 -13.17 -22.29 -46.88
C SER A 21 -12.30 -21.50 -47.86
N HIS A 22 -11.11 -21.11 -47.39
CA HIS A 22 -9.91 -20.89 -48.20
C HIS A 22 -8.73 -21.37 -47.34
N ASP A 23 -8.13 -22.47 -47.78
CA ASP A 23 -6.76 -22.85 -47.46
C ASP A 23 -5.85 -21.92 -48.28
N ASP A 24 -4.91 -21.24 -47.62
CA ASP A 24 -3.73 -20.67 -48.26
C ASP A 24 -2.57 -20.75 -47.26
N GLU A 25 -1.54 -21.50 -47.66
CA GLU A 25 -0.27 -21.66 -46.96
C GLU A 25 0.48 -20.31 -46.94
N ALA A 26 0.93 -19.90 -45.76
CA ALA A 26 2.01 -18.93 -45.65
C ALA A 26 2.82 -19.22 -44.39
N GLU A 27 4.08 -19.61 -44.61
CA GLU A 27 5.18 -19.56 -43.64
C GLU A 27 5.13 -18.26 -42.82
N ALA A 28 5.04 -18.40 -41.50
CA ALA A 28 5.45 -17.36 -40.58
C ALA A 28 5.98 -18.03 -39.31
N GLU A 29 7.29 -17.91 -39.17
CA GLU A 29 8.17 -18.22 -38.04
C GLU A 29 7.47 -18.52 -36.71
N GLU A 30 7.82 -19.68 -36.14
CA GLU A 30 7.56 -19.94 -34.73
C GLU A 30 8.09 -18.77 -33.89
N PRO A 31 7.30 -18.15 -33.00
CA PRO A 31 7.86 -17.23 -32.05
C PRO A 31 8.71 -18.07 -31.10
N VAL A 32 10.02 -18.07 -31.37
CA VAL A 32 11.08 -18.44 -30.42
C VAL A 32 10.74 -17.75 -29.12
N SER A 33 10.21 -18.55 -28.19
CA SER A 33 9.96 -18.13 -26.83
C SER A 33 11.31 -17.82 -26.22
N GLN A 34 11.68 -16.54 -26.27
CA GLN A 34 12.81 -16.03 -25.53
C GLN A 34 12.61 -16.41 -24.06
N PRO A 35 13.67 -16.85 -23.36
CA PRO A 35 13.55 -17.26 -21.97
C PRO A 35 13.16 -16.02 -21.15
N SER A 36 11.92 -16.01 -20.65
CA SER A 36 11.50 -15.04 -19.65
C SER A 36 12.32 -15.33 -18.39
N ALA A 37 13.44 -14.64 -18.24
CA ALA A 37 14.16 -14.55 -16.98
C ALA A 37 13.13 -14.25 -15.89
N GLY A 38 13.07 -15.15 -14.90
CA GLY A 38 11.94 -15.32 -14.01
C GLY A 38 11.48 -14.00 -13.39
N ARG A 39 10.19 -13.69 -13.56
CA ARG A 39 9.52 -12.75 -12.66
C ARG A 39 9.57 -13.38 -11.27
N ASN A 40 10.51 -12.93 -10.43
CA ASN A 40 10.40 -13.13 -9.01
C ASN A 40 9.00 -12.63 -8.62
N ASN A 41 8.16 -13.51 -8.09
CA ASN A 41 6.75 -13.23 -7.87
C ASN A 41 6.61 -12.28 -6.67
N ILE A 42 6.77 -10.98 -6.93
CA ILE A 42 6.57 -9.91 -5.96
C ILE A 42 5.07 -9.74 -5.73
N ALA A 43 4.65 -9.92 -4.48
CA ALA A 43 3.26 -9.68 -4.10
C ALA A 43 2.94 -8.18 -4.16
N VAL A 44 1.84 -7.84 -4.85
CA VAL A 44 1.38 -6.47 -5.05
C VAL A 44 -0.05 -6.34 -4.55
N LYS A 45 -0.38 -5.20 -3.96
CA LYS A 45 -1.75 -4.84 -3.58
C LYS A 45 -1.98 -3.34 -3.73
N THR A 46 -3.26 -2.95 -3.67
CA THR A 46 -3.66 -1.55 -3.56
C THR A 46 -4.32 -1.34 -2.21
N VAL A 47 -3.74 -0.46 -1.40
CA VAL A 47 -4.34 0.00 -0.14
C VAL A 47 -5.41 1.04 -0.49
N GLU A 48 -6.62 0.83 0.02
CA GLU A 48 -7.74 1.73 -0.23
C GLU A 48 -7.53 3.13 0.36
N PRO A 49 -8.13 4.18 -0.26
CA PRO A 49 -8.10 5.53 0.28
C PRO A 49 -8.64 5.59 1.71
N GLN A 50 -7.93 6.27 2.59
CA GLN A 50 -8.26 6.35 4.02
C GLN A 50 -8.01 7.74 4.59
N LYS A 51 -8.62 8.06 5.73
CA LYS A 51 -8.29 9.29 6.46
C LYS A 51 -7.17 8.98 7.43
N LEU A 52 -6.08 9.73 7.34
CA LEU A 52 -4.93 9.58 8.22
C LEU A 52 -4.84 10.77 9.16
N TYR A 53 -4.82 10.49 10.46
CA TYR A 53 -4.42 11.42 11.50
C TYR A 53 -2.94 11.20 11.79
N TYR A 54 -2.10 12.21 11.61
CA TYR A 54 -0.65 12.03 11.61
C TYR A 54 0.10 13.19 12.25
N ALA A 55 1.35 12.93 12.61
CA ALA A 55 2.37 13.93 12.91
C ALA A 55 3.68 13.55 12.22
N VAL A 56 4.48 14.56 11.89
CA VAL A 56 5.81 14.39 11.29
C VAL A 56 6.84 14.38 12.42
N TYR A 57 7.77 13.44 12.35
CA TYR A 57 8.86 13.28 13.28
C TYR A 57 10.18 13.23 12.52
N THR A 58 11.20 13.87 13.09
CA THR A 58 12.59 13.76 12.67
C THR A 58 13.38 13.36 13.90
N MET A 59 14.04 12.20 13.85
CA MET A 59 14.82 11.65 14.96
C MET A 59 15.83 10.63 14.46
N ALA A 60 16.85 10.35 15.27
CA ALA A 60 17.81 9.31 14.96
C ALA A 60 17.16 7.90 15.05
N PRO A 61 17.66 6.90 14.29
CA PRO A 61 17.08 5.56 14.27
C PRO A 61 17.03 4.88 15.65
N ASP A 62 18.03 5.12 16.50
CA ASP A 62 18.09 4.65 17.88
C ASP A 62 17.02 5.32 18.76
N GLU A 63 16.85 6.63 18.65
CA GLU A 63 15.80 7.36 19.38
C GLU A 63 14.38 6.92 19.00
N MET A 64 14.19 6.46 17.75
CA MET A 64 12.90 5.98 17.28
C MET A 64 12.42 4.81 18.14
N ASN A 65 13.28 3.87 18.51
CA ASN A 65 12.89 2.71 19.33
C ASN A 65 12.35 3.14 20.71
N ASP A 66 12.93 4.18 21.30
CA ASP A 66 12.58 4.64 22.64
C ASP A 66 11.33 5.53 22.64
N LYS A 67 11.21 6.40 21.65
CA LYS A 67 10.20 7.49 21.66
C LYS A 67 8.93 7.12 20.90
N VAL A 68 8.98 6.18 19.96
CA VAL A 68 7.87 5.93 19.03
C VAL A 68 6.63 5.39 19.73
N VAL A 69 6.78 4.51 20.72
CA VAL A 69 5.67 3.95 21.48
C VAL A 69 4.93 5.06 22.23
N GLN A 70 5.68 5.94 22.90
CA GLN A 70 5.10 7.06 23.64
C GLN A 70 4.41 8.06 22.70
N ALA A 71 5.00 8.30 21.52
CA ALA A 71 4.39 9.16 20.49
C ALA A 71 3.06 8.57 19.97
N ALA A 72 3.03 7.26 19.69
CA ALA A 72 1.83 6.56 19.24
C ALA A 72 0.71 6.61 20.29
N VAL A 73 1.03 6.37 21.57
CA VAL A 73 0.06 6.45 22.67
C VAL A 73 -0.49 7.88 22.82
N LYS A 74 0.37 8.91 22.80
CA LYS A 74 -0.06 10.31 22.87
C LYS A 74 -0.99 10.68 21.71
N MET A 75 -0.68 10.20 20.50
CA MET A 75 -1.52 10.41 19.32
C MET A 75 -2.87 9.70 19.45
N GLY A 76 -2.89 8.43 19.88
CA GLY A 76 -4.12 7.66 20.11
C GLY A 76 -5.06 8.33 21.12
N ILE A 77 -4.52 8.80 22.25
CA ILE A 77 -5.29 9.56 23.25
C ILE A 77 -5.88 10.84 22.63
N ASN A 78 -5.08 11.56 21.83
CA ASN A 78 -5.53 12.78 21.18
C ASN A 78 -6.65 12.53 20.15
N ILE A 79 -6.55 11.45 19.36
CA ILE A 79 -7.61 11.04 18.42
C ILE A 79 -8.94 10.83 19.15
N VAL A 80 -8.93 10.07 20.25
CA VAL A 80 -10.15 9.78 21.01
C VAL A 80 -10.72 11.05 21.64
N LYS A 81 -9.88 11.87 22.29
CA LYS A 81 -10.31 13.13 22.93
C LYS A 81 -10.87 14.15 21.93
N SER A 82 -10.42 14.11 20.68
CA SER A 82 -10.88 15.01 19.62
C SER A 82 -12.06 14.47 18.81
N GLY A 83 -12.66 13.33 19.22
CA GLY A 83 -13.87 12.77 18.60
C GLY A 83 -13.61 11.85 17.40
N GLY A 84 -12.38 11.35 17.25
CA GLY A 84 -12.03 10.31 16.27
C GLY A 84 -12.00 8.90 16.88
N LYS A 85 -11.88 7.90 16.01
CA LYS A 85 -11.58 6.51 16.41
C LYS A 85 -10.51 5.94 15.49
N ILE A 86 -9.58 5.16 16.04
CA ILE A 86 -8.59 4.41 15.25
C ILE A 86 -9.33 3.33 14.45
N ALA A 87 -9.06 3.27 13.15
CA ALA A 87 -9.77 2.43 12.19
C ALA A 87 -8.89 1.35 11.54
N GLY A 88 -7.62 1.24 11.96
CA GLY A 88 -6.69 0.29 11.37
C GLY A 88 -5.31 0.33 12.01
N PRO A 89 -4.39 -0.51 11.52
CA PRO A 89 -3.01 -0.55 11.98
C PRO A 89 -2.30 0.77 11.70
N MET A 90 -1.24 1.02 12.47
CA MET A 90 -0.47 2.26 12.40
C MET A 90 0.64 2.12 11.35
N PRO A 91 0.61 2.89 10.25
CA PRO A 91 1.76 3.03 9.36
C PRO A 91 2.76 4.07 9.85
N PHE A 92 4.04 3.73 9.70
CA PHE A 92 5.12 4.70 9.49
C PHE A 92 5.21 4.99 8.00
N ILE A 93 5.10 6.25 7.60
CA ILE A 93 5.16 6.65 6.19
C ILE A 93 6.42 7.49 5.97
N PHE A 94 7.25 7.03 5.04
CA PHE A 94 8.42 7.72 4.56
C PHE A 94 8.12 8.22 3.14
N ASP A 95 8.11 9.54 2.95
CA ASP A 95 7.83 10.14 1.64
C ASP A 95 8.99 9.94 0.66
N GLU A 96 10.17 9.60 1.18
CA GLU A 96 11.39 9.31 0.43
C GLU A 96 12.07 8.08 1.02
N ILE A 97 12.85 7.37 0.18
CA ILE A 97 13.64 6.23 0.62
C ILE A 97 14.75 6.73 1.56
N PRO A 98 14.79 6.28 2.83
CA PRO A 98 15.84 6.69 3.75
C PRO A 98 17.22 6.29 3.23
N ALA A 99 18.19 7.18 3.34
CA ALA A 99 19.58 6.84 3.07
C ALA A 99 20.08 5.80 4.10
N GLU A 100 20.92 4.86 3.67
CA GLU A 100 21.35 3.73 4.51
C GLU A 100 22.07 4.15 5.80
N ASN A 101 22.70 5.31 5.80
CA ASN A 101 23.47 5.87 6.93
C ASN A 101 22.89 7.21 7.38
N ALA A 102 21.58 7.40 7.22
CA ALA A 102 20.91 8.62 7.66
C ALA A 102 21.07 8.79 9.17
N ARG A 103 21.67 9.92 9.59
CA ARG A 103 21.77 10.29 11.01
C ARG A 103 20.41 10.58 11.64
N GLU A 104 19.47 11.02 10.81
CA GLU A 104 18.09 11.30 11.19
C GLU A 104 17.15 10.76 10.13
N LEU A 105 16.04 10.19 10.58
CA LEU A 105 14.94 9.73 9.76
C LEU A 105 13.78 10.69 9.90
N THR A 106 13.27 11.19 8.77
CA THR A 106 12.02 11.94 8.76
C THR A 106 10.88 11.04 8.29
N PHE A 107 9.86 10.88 9.13
CA PHE A 107 8.71 10.03 8.83
C PHE A 107 7.42 10.60 9.41
N LYS A 108 6.29 10.15 8.87
CA LYS A 108 4.96 10.41 9.44
C LYS A 108 4.56 9.21 10.27
N LEU A 109 4.28 9.44 11.55
CA LEU A 109 3.51 8.51 12.36
C LEU A 109 2.03 8.78 12.08
N ALA A 110 1.28 7.78 11.65
CA ALA A 110 -0.12 7.99 11.29
C ALA A 110 -1.02 6.87 11.82
N PHE A 111 -2.26 7.23 12.15
CA PHE A 111 -3.35 6.28 12.35
C PHE A 111 -4.42 6.48 11.29
N PRO A 112 -4.93 5.39 10.69
CA PRO A 112 -6.22 5.39 10.02
C PRO A 112 -7.30 5.79 11.02
N VAL A 113 -8.17 6.73 10.67
CA VAL A 113 -9.23 7.19 11.56
C VAL A 113 -10.60 7.22 10.89
N SER A 114 -11.62 6.94 11.70
CA SER A 114 -13.02 7.29 11.39
C SER A 114 -13.44 8.52 12.19
N GLY A 115 -14.51 9.19 11.74
CA GLY A 115 -14.95 10.47 12.28
C GLY A 115 -14.19 11.66 11.68
N ARG A 116 -14.10 12.74 12.48
CA ARG A 116 -13.40 13.99 12.12
C ARG A 116 -12.66 14.55 13.36
N PRO A 117 -11.60 13.87 13.83
CA PRO A 117 -10.80 14.40 14.93
C PRO A 117 -10.26 15.79 14.57
N SER A 118 -10.39 16.74 15.48
CA SER A 118 -9.86 18.09 15.30
C SER A 118 -8.33 18.07 15.22
N SER A 119 -7.75 18.73 14.21
CA SER A 119 -6.30 18.92 14.16
C SER A 119 -5.87 19.94 15.21
N ALA A 120 -4.91 19.58 16.07
CA ALA A 120 -4.38 20.46 17.11
C ALA A 120 -2.88 20.20 17.34
N GLY A 121 -2.12 21.26 17.67
CA GLY A 121 -0.68 21.17 17.89
C GLY A 121 0.07 20.69 16.64
N GLN A 122 0.84 19.61 16.76
CA GLN A 122 1.57 18.98 15.66
C GLN A 122 0.71 18.04 14.81
N TYR A 123 -0.49 17.68 15.27
CA TYR A 123 -1.30 16.68 14.60
C TYR A 123 -2.10 17.28 13.44
N ARG A 124 -2.20 16.54 12.36
CA ARG A 124 -2.89 16.93 11.12
C ARG A 124 -3.78 15.79 10.63
N LEU A 125 -4.87 16.13 9.96
CA LEU A 125 -5.75 15.19 9.28
C LEU A 125 -5.56 15.34 7.77
N LYS A 126 -5.25 14.25 7.07
CA LYS A 126 -5.26 14.19 5.59
C LYS A 126 -6.16 13.09 5.08
N ARG A 127 -6.66 13.26 3.85
CA ARG A 127 -7.20 12.15 3.07
C ARG A 127 -6.06 11.56 2.25
N ASP A 128 -5.70 10.33 2.58
CA ASP A 128 -4.73 9.54 1.86
C ASP A 128 -5.39 8.92 0.63
N LYS A 129 -4.67 8.92 -0.49
CA LYS A 129 -5.14 8.34 -1.75
C LYS A 129 -4.97 6.82 -1.73
N ASP A 130 -5.44 6.19 -2.80
CA ASP A 130 -5.08 4.83 -3.11
C ASP A 130 -3.55 4.69 -3.21
N PHE A 131 -3.02 3.62 -2.62
CA PHE A 131 -1.59 3.37 -2.58
C PHE A 131 -1.31 1.97 -3.11
N LYS A 132 -0.87 1.91 -4.38
CA LYS A 132 -0.42 0.69 -5.04
C LYS A 132 1.00 0.38 -4.59
N CYS A 133 1.22 -0.80 -4.03
CA CYS A 133 2.51 -1.16 -3.46
C CYS A 133 2.86 -2.63 -3.69
N ALA A 134 4.16 -2.88 -3.86
CA ALA A 134 4.73 -4.18 -3.57
C ALA A 134 4.80 -4.33 -2.04
N TYR A 135 4.46 -5.50 -1.51
CA TYR A 135 4.50 -5.73 -0.07
C TYR A 135 5.16 -7.04 0.33
N ARG A 136 5.74 -7.06 1.53
CA ARG A 136 6.30 -8.25 2.16
C ARG A 136 6.14 -8.19 3.67
N LEU A 137 5.81 -9.32 4.28
CA LEU A 137 5.77 -9.46 5.72
C LEU A 137 7.17 -9.68 6.27
N PHE A 138 7.50 -8.94 7.33
CA PHE A 138 8.69 -9.06 8.13
C PHE A 138 8.31 -9.60 9.50
N GLU A 139 8.99 -10.66 9.92
CA GLU A 139 8.95 -11.17 11.29
C GLU A 139 10.38 -11.42 11.75
N GLY A 140 10.86 -10.63 12.70
CA GLY A 140 12.27 -10.69 13.08
C GLY A 140 12.65 -9.64 14.12
N LYS A 141 13.95 -9.48 14.36
CA LYS A 141 14.44 -8.43 15.25
C LYS A 141 14.60 -7.11 14.49
N GLN A 142 14.64 -6.00 15.21
CA GLN A 142 14.78 -4.68 14.60
C GLN A 142 16.09 -4.55 13.80
N GLU A 143 17.17 -5.20 14.24
CA GLU A 143 18.47 -5.12 13.57
C GLU A 143 18.43 -5.76 12.16
N ASP A 144 17.54 -6.73 11.94
CA ASP A 144 17.41 -7.43 10.66
C ASP A 144 16.56 -6.64 9.63
N MET A 145 15.80 -5.63 10.09
CA MET A 145 14.86 -4.86 9.26
C MET A 145 15.57 -4.10 8.13
N GLN A 146 16.78 -3.59 8.38
CA GLN A 146 17.55 -2.87 7.37
C GLN A 146 17.96 -3.81 6.22
N GLY A 147 18.51 -4.98 6.52
CA GLY A 147 18.89 -5.98 5.52
C GLY A 147 17.68 -6.49 4.74
N PHE A 148 16.58 -6.77 5.45
CA PHE A 148 15.32 -7.18 4.84
C PHE A 148 14.76 -6.13 3.88
N SER A 149 14.74 -4.85 4.29
CA SER A 149 14.23 -3.78 3.43
C SER A 149 15.09 -3.60 2.17
N ARG A 150 16.43 -3.60 2.30
CA ARG A 150 17.35 -3.50 1.15
C ARG A 150 17.11 -4.62 0.14
N GLN A 151 17.08 -5.86 0.61
CA GLN A 151 16.83 -7.01 -0.25
C GLN A 151 15.48 -6.88 -0.96
N PHE A 152 14.43 -6.46 -0.26
CA PHE A 152 13.12 -6.30 -0.89
C PHE A 152 13.11 -5.18 -1.94
N PHE A 153 13.81 -4.07 -1.71
CA PHE A 153 13.99 -3.01 -2.72
C PHE A 153 14.65 -3.53 -4.00
N GLU A 154 15.76 -4.26 -3.86
CA GLU A 154 16.49 -4.83 -5.00
C GLU A 154 15.61 -5.79 -5.80
N GLU A 155 14.83 -6.63 -5.11
CA GLU A 155 13.92 -7.57 -5.77
C GLU A 155 12.75 -6.88 -6.48
N VAL A 156 12.18 -5.80 -5.92
CA VAL A 156 11.12 -5.00 -6.57
C VAL A 156 11.65 -4.33 -7.84
N ILE A 157 12.87 -3.77 -7.78
CA ILE A 157 13.52 -3.15 -8.94
C ILE A 157 13.86 -4.22 -10.00
N ALA A 158 14.42 -5.36 -9.58
CA ALA A 158 14.75 -6.47 -10.48
C ALA A 158 13.50 -7.08 -11.16
N ALA A 159 12.34 -7.01 -10.51
CA ALA A 159 11.06 -7.41 -11.09
C ALA A 159 10.51 -6.39 -12.12
N GLY A 160 11.17 -5.24 -12.32
CA GLY A 160 10.84 -4.24 -13.33
C GLY A 160 9.80 -3.21 -12.89
N TYR A 161 9.53 -3.07 -11.59
CA TYR A 161 8.60 -2.05 -11.10
C TYR A 161 9.26 -0.67 -11.00
N GLU A 162 8.55 0.36 -11.44
CA GLU A 162 8.93 1.75 -11.17
C GLU A 162 8.46 2.16 -9.78
N LEU A 163 9.39 2.71 -8.98
CA LEU A 163 9.10 3.15 -7.62
C LEU A 163 8.38 4.51 -7.60
N SER A 164 7.42 4.66 -6.70
CA SER A 164 6.74 5.93 -6.42
C SER A 164 7.56 6.88 -5.54
N GLY A 165 8.53 6.35 -4.78
CA GLY A 165 9.31 7.05 -3.77
C GLY A 165 8.78 6.89 -2.34
N GLU A 166 7.49 6.57 -2.18
CA GLU A 166 6.88 6.40 -0.86
C GLU A 166 7.04 4.97 -0.32
N ILE A 167 7.39 4.86 0.96
CA ILE A 167 7.50 3.61 1.70
C ILE A 167 6.57 3.66 2.90
N ARG A 168 5.90 2.53 3.20
CA ARG A 168 5.17 2.37 4.45
C ARG A 168 5.65 1.15 5.20
N GLN A 169 5.82 1.29 6.51
CA GLN A 169 5.97 0.17 7.42
C GLN A 169 4.70 0.10 8.27
N VAL A 170 3.91 -0.96 8.08
CA VAL A 170 2.62 -1.10 8.75
C VAL A 170 2.77 -2.14 9.85
N THR A 171 2.48 -1.74 11.08
CA THR A 171 2.42 -2.67 12.20
C THR A 171 1.38 -3.76 11.94
N ASP A 172 1.72 -5.02 12.22
CA ASP A 172 0.73 -6.09 12.18
C ASP A 172 -0.39 -5.82 13.21
N LYS A 173 -1.62 -6.26 12.94
CA LYS A 173 -2.76 -6.05 13.85
C LYS A 173 -2.57 -6.74 15.21
N ASP A 174 -1.81 -7.83 15.21
CA ASP A 174 -1.47 -8.60 16.41
C ASP A 174 -0.10 -8.20 16.98
N ALA A 175 0.64 -7.30 16.30
CA ALA A 175 1.89 -6.78 16.81
C ALA A 175 1.66 -5.81 17.97
N THR A 176 2.32 -6.07 19.09
CA THR A 176 2.42 -5.09 20.18
C THR A 176 3.72 -4.31 20.02
N LEU A 177 3.62 -2.99 19.88
CA LEU A 177 4.78 -2.09 19.87
C LEU A 177 5.60 -2.29 21.15
N GLY A 178 6.92 -2.52 21.01
CA GLY A 178 7.84 -2.75 22.14
C GLY A 178 8.14 -4.21 22.46
N GLN A 179 7.70 -5.16 21.64
CA GLN A 179 8.16 -6.56 21.72
C GLN A 179 9.55 -6.74 21.08
N THR A 180 10.28 -7.76 21.54
CA THR A 180 11.59 -8.15 21.00
C THR A 180 11.54 -8.69 19.58
N THR A 181 10.37 -9.16 19.14
CA THR A 181 10.09 -9.58 17.76
C THR A 181 9.10 -8.62 17.13
N LEU A 182 9.52 -7.99 16.03
CA LEU A 182 8.68 -7.12 15.24
C LEU A 182 7.95 -7.93 14.19
N LYS A 183 6.63 -7.72 14.10
CA LYS A 183 5.79 -8.20 13.01
C LYS A 183 5.24 -7.01 12.28
N MET A 184 5.71 -6.79 11.06
CA MET A 184 5.34 -5.62 10.25
C MET A 184 5.23 -5.99 8.79
N GLU A 185 4.41 -5.26 8.06
CA GLU A 185 4.39 -5.30 6.61
C GLU A 185 5.18 -4.13 6.04
N LEU A 186 6.18 -4.42 5.24
CA LEU A 186 6.89 -3.44 4.44
C LEU A 186 6.16 -3.26 3.11
N GLN A 187 5.79 -2.03 2.79
CA GLN A 187 5.12 -1.65 1.56
C GLN A 187 6.00 -0.65 0.78
N ILE A 188 6.37 -0.99 -0.43
CA ILE A 188 7.12 -0.14 -1.36
C ILE A 188 6.15 0.34 -2.43
N GLY A 189 5.92 1.65 -2.50
CA GLY A 189 4.97 2.20 -3.47
C GLY A 189 5.50 2.07 -4.89
N ILE A 190 4.63 1.62 -5.81
CA ILE A 190 4.94 1.37 -7.21
C ILE A 190 3.96 2.13 -8.13
N LYS A 191 4.36 2.38 -9.37
CA LYS A 191 3.50 3.01 -10.39
C LYS A 191 2.73 1.96 -11.21
#